data_AF-A0A1V6I0H2-F1
#
_entry.id   AF-A0A1V6I0H2-F1
#
_cell.length_a   1.000
_cell.length_b   1.000
_cell.length_c   1.000
_cell.angle_alpha   90.00
_cell.angle_beta   90.00
_cell.angle_gamma   90.00
#
_symmetry.space_group_name_H-M   'P 1'
#
loop_
_entity.id
_entity.type
_entity.pdbx_description
1 polymer ?
#
loop_
_entity_poly.entity_id
_entity_poly.type
_entity_poly.pdbx_seq_one_letter_code
_entity_poly.pdbx_strand_id
1 'polypeptide(L)' 'MARFNIIWDIENIEAKSPYDAAQRVQNWLRKDDWMFYVQNVETGEIFSVDLQEEEVDAVLPVRKFESVIKNK' A
#
# COMPACT_ATOMS: atom_id res chain seq x y z
N MET A 1 -9.74 12.37 6.06
CA MET A 1 -9.54 11.34 5.02
C MET A 1 -8.13 11.54 4.50
N ALA A 2 -7.30 10.49 4.48
CA ALA A 2 -5.89 10.58 4.10
C ALA A 2 -5.67 10.05 2.67
N ARG A 3 -4.62 10.53 1.99
CA ARG A 3 -4.25 10.10 0.63
C ARG A 3 -3.09 9.11 0.68
N PHE A 4 -3.14 8.08 -0.17
CA PHE A 4 -2.15 7.00 -0.19
C PHE A 4 -1.61 6.76 -1.62
N ASN A 5 -0.33 6.43 -1.70
CA ASN A 5 0.37 5.98 -2.90
C ASN A 5 0.67 4.49 -2.77
N ILE A 6 0.51 3.71 -3.83
CA ILE A 6 1.00 2.32 -3.88
C ILE A 6 2.29 2.35 -4.70
N ILE A 7 3.36 1.77 -4.16
CA ILE A 7 4.70 1.80 -4.78
C ILE A 7 4.75 0.74 -5.89
N TRP A 8 3.92 0.93 -6.91
CA TRP A 8 3.81 0.12 -8.13
C TRP A 8 3.25 1.03 -9.23
N ASP A 9 3.80 2.23 -9.41
CA ASP A 9 3.53 3.14 -10.55
C ASP A 9 2.04 3.38 -10.89
N ILE A 10 1.20 3.53 -9.85
CA ILE A 10 -0.24 3.74 -9.97
C ILE A 10 -0.62 5.10 -9.36
N GLU A 11 -1.54 5.80 -10.02
CA GLU A 11 -2.11 7.08 -9.58
C GLU A 11 -2.63 7.04 -8.13
N ASN A 12 -2.56 8.18 -7.44
CA ASN A 12 -2.97 8.32 -6.04
C ASN A 12 -4.43 7.90 -5.84
N ILE A 13 -4.70 7.07 -4.82
CA ILE A 13 -6.06 6.63 -4.49
C ILE A 13 -6.50 7.16 -3.12
N GLU A 14 -7.77 7.55 -3.02
CA GLU A 14 -8.40 7.94 -1.76
C GLU A 14 -9.01 6.70 -1.08
N ALA A 15 -8.53 6.38 0.12
CA ALA A 15 -8.92 5.20 0.88
C ALA A 15 -9.00 5.51 2.39
N LYS A 16 -9.67 4.65 3.15
CA LYS A 16 -9.83 4.82 4.61
C LYS A 16 -8.66 4.25 5.40
N SER A 17 -8.03 3.19 4.90
CA SER A 17 -6.88 2.49 5.51
C SER A 17 -5.94 1.98 4.42
N PRO A 18 -4.69 1.61 4.76
CA PRO A 18 -3.79 0.93 3.83
C PRO A 18 -4.39 -0.37 3.26
N TYR A 19 -5.18 -1.10 4.05
CA TYR A 19 -5.88 -2.30 3.61
C TYR A 19 -6.95 -2.01 2.54
N ASP A 20 -7.80 -1.00 2.75
CA ASP A 20 -8.79 -0.53 1.75
C ASP A 20 -8.08 -0.06 0.46
N ALA A 21 -6.93 0.61 0.58
CA ALA A 21 -6.13 1.03 -0.57
C ALA A 21 -5.64 -0.18 -1.40
N ALA A 22 -5.03 -1.17 -0.75
CA ALA A 22 -4.52 -2.38 -1.41
C ALA A 22 -5.66 -3.21 -2.06
N GLN A 23 -6.79 -3.38 -1.36
CA GLN A 23 -7.93 -4.15 -1.88
C GLN A 23 -8.56 -3.51 -3.12
N ARG A 24 -8.62 -2.17 -3.18
CA ARG A 24 -9.07 -1.45 -4.39
C ARG A 24 -8.15 -1.70 -5.59
N VAL A 25 -6.85 -1.74 -5.36
CA VAL A 25 -5.88 -2.00 -6.44
C VAL A 25 -5.90 -3.46 -6.89
N GLN A 26 -6.01 -4.42 -5.99
CA GLN A 26 -6.19 -5.83 -6.36
C GLN A 26 -7.39 -6.00 -7.30
N ASN A 27 -8.52 -5.38 -6.94
CA ASN A 27 -9.73 -5.38 -7.77
C ASN A 27 -9.52 -4.70 -9.13
N TRP A 28 -8.77 -3.59 -9.18
CA TRP A 28 -8.51 -2.87 -10.43
C TRP A 28 -7.56 -3.63 -11.36
N LEU A 29 -6.50 -4.22 -10.82
CA LEU A 29 -5.51 -5.00 -11.56
C LEU A 29 -6.04 -6.36 -12.01
N ARG A 30 -7.12 -6.86 -11.40
CA ARG A 30 -7.66 -8.22 -11.59
C ARG A 30 -6.57 -9.28 -11.42
N LYS A 31 -5.64 -9.03 -10.50
CA LYS A 31 -4.54 -9.92 -10.14
C LYS A 31 -4.66 -10.27 -8.68
N ASP A 32 -4.40 -11.53 -8.37
CA ASP A 32 -4.25 -11.98 -6.98
C ASP A 32 -2.80 -11.78 -6.54
N ASP A 33 -2.40 -10.51 -6.45
CA ASP A 33 -1.16 -10.15 -5.77
C ASP A 33 -1.37 -10.28 -4.27
N TRP A 34 -0.44 -10.97 -3.61
CA TRP A 34 -0.52 -11.36 -2.21
C TRP A 34 -0.08 -10.23 -1.26
N MET A 35 0.80 -9.34 -1.72
CA MET A 35 1.41 -8.32 -0.87
C MET A 35 1.59 -6.99 -1.60
N PHE A 36 1.22 -5.89 -0.92
CA PHE A 36 1.32 -4.52 -1.42
C PHE A 36 2.19 -3.67 -0.48
N TYR A 37 2.89 -2.69 -1.06
CA TYR A 37 3.52 -1.60 -0.29
C TYR A 37 2.74 -0.31 -0.50
N VAL A 38 2.19 0.21 0.60
CA VAL A 38 1.34 1.41 0.62
C VAL A 38 2.06 2.51 1.38
N GLN A 39 2.20 3.68 0.79
CA GLN A 39 2.77 4.87 1.41
C GLN A 39 1.66 5.88 1.73
N ASN A 40 1.65 6.40 2.95
CA ASN A 40 0.88 7.60 3.29
C ASN A 40 1.59 8.83 2.71
N VAL A 41 0.89 9.61 1.88
CA VAL A 41 1.48 10.76 1.16
C VAL A 41 1.77 11.93 2.09
N GLU A 42 0.98 12.07 3.16
CA GLU A 42 1.10 13.18 4.11
C GLU A 42 2.23 12.93 5.11
N THR A 43 2.38 11.69 5.61
CA THR A 43 3.37 11.35 6.64
C THR A 43 4.64 10.72 6.06
N GLY A 44 4.60 10.22 4.82
CA GLY A 44 5.69 9.48 4.19
C GLY A 44 5.86 8.05 4.69
N GLU A 45 5.05 7.61 5.66
CA GLU A 45 5.11 6.27 6.26
C GLU A 45 4.72 5.19 5.25
N ILE A 46 5.43 4.07 5.30
CA ILE A 46 5.21 2.94 4.39
C ILE A 46 4.75 1.73 5.19
N PHE A 47 3.78 1.02 4.64
CA PHE A 47 3.15 -0.16 5.22
C PHE A 47 3.25 -1.31 4.21
N SER A 48 3.53 -2.52 4.70
CA SER A 48 3.27 -3.74 3.94
C SER A 48 1.87 -4.22 4.26
N VAL A 49 1.12 -4.59 3.23
CA VAL A 49 -0.25 -5.07 3.35
C VAL A 49 -0.36 -6.45 2.73
N ASP A 50 -0.67 -7.46 3.53
CA ASP A 50 -0.98 -8.82 3.09
C ASP A 50 -2.50 -9.00 3.02
N LEU A 51 -3.04 -9.19 1.82
CA LEU A 51 -4.49 -9.31 1.61
C LEU A 51 -5.03 -10.72 1.88
N GLN A 52 -4.18 -11.69 2.25
CA GLN A 52 -4.61 -13.03 2.66
C GLN A 52 -4.94 -13.11 4.15
N GLU A 53 -4.51 -12.13 4.94
CA GLU A 53 -4.72 -12.05 6.39
C GLU A 53 -5.92 -11.14 6.74
N GLU A 54 -6.44 -11.25 7.97
CA GLU A 54 -7.45 -10.32 8.47
C GLU A 54 -6.87 -8.90 8.66
N GLU A 55 -7.67 -7.85 8.49
CA GLU A 55 -7.20 -6.44 8.48
C GLU A 55 -6.30 -6.05 9.67
N VAL A 56 -6.54 -6.65 10.84
CA VAL A 56 -5.77 -6.39 12.07
C VAL A 56 -4.32 -6.86 11.95
N ASP A 57 -4.08 -7.97 11.27
CA ASP A 57 -2.77 -8.61 11.11
C ASP A 57 -2.15 -8.35 9.73
N ALA A 58 -2.97 -7.96 8.75
CA ALA A 58 -2.60 -7.68 7.37
C ALA A 58 -1.65 -6.49 7.22
N VAL A 59 -1.67 -5.53 8.14
CA VAL A 59 -0.97 -4.24 7.98
C VAL A 59 0.22 -4.14 8.93
N LEU A 60 1.43 -4.14 8.39
CA LEU A 60 2.67 -4.00 9.17
C LEU A 60 3.44 -2.72 8.77
N PRO A 61 3.86 -1.88 9.73
CA PRO A 61 4.65 -0.69 9.44
C PRO A 61 6.08 -1.06 9.02
N VAL A 62 6.56 -0.47 7.93
CA VAL A 62 7.91 -0.72 7.39
C VAL A 62 8.88 0.34 7.90
N ARG A 63 9.72 -0.02 8.88
CA ARG A 63 10.68 0.93 9.50
C ARG A 63 11.95 1.18 8.69
N LYS A 64 12.28 0.31 7.73
CA LYS A 64 13.49 0.40 6.90
C LYS A 64 13.14 0.07 5.44
N PHE A 65 12.34 0.93 4.82
CA PHE A 65 12.05 0.78 3.40
C PHE A 65 13.23 1.32 2.58
N GLU A 66 14.08 0.42 2.10
CA GLU A 66 15.04 0.75 1.04
C GLU A 66 14.35 0.53 -0.31
N SER A 67 13.83 1.61 -0.89
CA SER A 67 13.33 1.56 -2.26
C SER A 67 14.45 1.08 -3.18
N VAL A 68 14.22 -0.05 -3.88
CA VAL A 68 15.11 -0.53 -4.93
C VAL A 68 15.18 0.50 -6.08
N ILE A 69 14.12 1.31 -6.23
CA ILE A 69 14.03 2.40 -7.19
C ILE A 69 14.42 3.71 -6.50
N LYS A 70 15.66 4.15 -6.70
CA LYS A 70 16.09 5.51 -6.35
C LYS A 70 15.57 6.47 -7.42
N ASN A 71 14.53 7.23 -7.12
CA ASN A 71 14.16 8.37 -7.97
C ASN A 71 15.36 9.33 -8.02
N LYS A 72 15.87 9.58 -9.23
CA LYS A 72 16.85 10.64 -9.52
C LYS A 72 16.14 11.96 -9.71
#